data_AF-A0A2N1IFE9-F1
#
_entry.id   AF-A0A2N1IFE9-F1
#
_cell.length_a   1.000
_cell.length_b   1.000
_cell.length_c   1.000
_cell.angle_alpha   90.00
_cell.angle_beta   90.00
_cell.angle_gamma   90.00
#
_symmetry.space_group_name_H-M   'P 1'
#
loop_
_entity.id
_entity.type
_entity.pdbx_description
1 polymer ?
#
loop_
_entity_poly.entity_id
_entity_poly.type
_entity_poly.pdbx_seq_one_letter_code
_entity_poly.pdbx_strand_id
1 'polypeptide(L)' 'MENIQIDGLDVIPSLFKSYEELIEIELQPDQINTVFPDKQSTLSYAFVKSGISLGYFKILSAKQLASQRTLFTLHKQ' A
#
# COMPACT_ATOMS: atom_id res chain seq x y z
N MET A 1 -9.45 -7.97 -12.17
CA MET A 1 -8.64 -7.76 -10.96
C MET A 1 -7.87 -6.48 -11.18
N GLU A 2 -7.79 -5.59 -10.19
CA GLU A 2 -7.01 -4.37 -10.33
C GLU A 2 -5.52 -4.73 -10.23
N ASN A 3 -4.72 -4.34 -11.22
CA ASN A 3 -3.28 -4.57 -11.21
C ASN A 3 -2.64 -3.43 -10.42
N ILE A 4 -2.30 -3.69 -9.16
CA ILE A 4 -1.63 -2.73 -8.29
C ILE A 4 -0.19 -3.18 -8.12
N GLN A 5 0.73 -2.26 -8.34
CA GLN A 5 2.14 -2.46 -8.06
C GLN A 5 2.61 -1.46 -7.01
N ILE A 6 3.36 -1.97 -6.04
CA ILE A 6 3.99 -1.18 -4.97
C ILE A 6 5.48 -1.43 -5.06
N ASP A 7 6.25 -0.39 -5.40
CA ASP A 7 7.68 -0.49 -5.74
C ASP A 7 8.00 -1.57 -6.79
N GLY A 8 7.10 -1.76 -7.76
CA GLY A 8 7.24 -2.75 -8.83
C GLY A 8 6.87 -4.19 -8.43
N LEU A 9 6.48 -4.44 -7.17
CA LEU A 9 5.91 -5.71 -6.74
C LEU A 9 4.41 -5.74 -7.08
N ASP A 10 3.94 -6.80 -7.74
CA ASP A 10 2.51 -7.03 -7.93
C ASP A 10 1.84 -7.36 -6.59
N VAL A 11 0.85 -6.55 -6.21
CA VAL A 11 0.12 -6.67 -4.96
C VAL A 11 -1.36 -6.94 -5.25
N ILE A 12 -1.90 -7.95 -4.59
CA ILE A 12 -3.33 -8.29 -4.65
C ILE A 12 -3.92 -7.97 -3.28
N PRO A 13 -4.36 -6.72 -3.04
CA PRO A 13 -4.95 -6.35 -1.76
C PRO A 13 -6.39 -6.84 -1.65
N SER A 14 -6.86 -7.01 -0.42
CA SER A 14 -8.27 -7.31 -0.14
C SER A 14 -9.16 -6.08 -0.36
N LEU A 15 -8.57 -4.88 -0.20
CA LEU A 15 -9.20 -3.58 -0.46
C LEU A 15 -8.14 -2.63 -1.01
N PHE A 16 -8.50 -1.87 -2.04
CA PHE A 16 -7.73 -0.71 -2.48
C PHE A 16 -8.68 0.45 -2.77
N LYS A 17 -8.47 1.57 -2.09
CA LYS A 17 -9.18 2.83 -2.36
C LYS A 17 -8.14 3.93 -2.51
N SER A 18 -8.33 4.78 -3.51
CA SER A 18 -7.48 5.94 -3.75
C SER A 18 -8.35 7.18 -3.87
N TYR A 19 -8.04 8.20 -3.09
CA TYR A 19 -8.74 9.48 -3.03
C TYR A 19 -7.73 10.62 -3.06
N GLU A 20 -7.59 11.33 -4.18
CA GLU A 20 -6.64 12.44 -4.34
C GLU A 20 -5.21 12.09 -3.87
N GLU A 21 -4.85 12.51 -2.65
CA GLU A 21 -3.55 12.31 -2.02
C GLU A 21 -3.53 11.16 -1.00
N LEU A 22 -4.63 10.44 -0.81
CA LEU A 22 -4.75 9.34 0.14
C LEU A 22 -4.99 7.99 -0.55
N ILE A 23 -4.37 6.94 0.00
CA ILE A 23 -4.65 5.55 -0.35
C ILE A 23 -5.00 4.79 0.92
N GLU A 24 -6.06 3.99 0.86
CA GLU A 24 -6.34 2.94 1.83
C GLU A 24 -6.13 1.57 1.18
N ILE A 25 -5.30 0.73 1.79
CA ILE A 25 -5.02 -0.61 1.29
C ILE A 25 -5.09 -1.64 2.41
N GLU A 26 -5.82 -2.73 2.20
CA GLU A 26 -5.95 -3.85 3.14
C GLU A 26 -5.10 -5.03 2.66
N LEU A 27 -4.16 -5.46 3.51
CA LEU A 27 -3.23 -6.55 3.22
C LEU A 27 -3.36 -7.67 4.26
N GLN A 28 -3.04 -8.89 3.82
CA GLN A 28 -2.90 -10.04 4.70
C GLN A 28 -1.56 -9.96 5.45
N PRO A 29 -1.46 -10.49 6.70
CA PRO A 29 -0.24 -10.40 7.52
C PRO A 29 1.03 -10.92 6.84
N ASP A 30 0.91 -11.98 6.06
CA ASP A 30 2.00 -12.62 5.31
C ASP A 30 2.53 -11.76 4.15
N GLN A 31 1.73 -10.82 3.66
CA GLN A 31 2.12 -9.91 2.58
C GLN A 31 2.81 -8.63 3.10
N ILE A 32 2.57 -8.24 4.35
CA ILE A 32 2.97 -6.93 4.89
C ILE A 32 4.48 -6.70 4.78
N ASN A 33 5.30 -7.64 5.25
CA ASN A 33 6.75 -7.47 5.26
C ASN A 33 7.36 -7.45 3.85
N THR A 34 6.65 -8.01 2.87
CA THR A 34 7.08 -8.02 1.47
C THR A 34 6.70 -6.73 0.77
N VAL A 35 5.50 -6.20 1.04
CA VAL A 35 4.96 -4.98 0.40
C VAL A 35 5.49 -3.72 1.07
N PHE A 36 5.58 -3.72 2.40
CA PHE A 36 6.06 -2.63 3.23
C PHE A 36 7.22 -3.12 4.12
N PRO A 37 8.37 -3.49 3.53
CA PRO A 37 9.55 -3.87 4.29
C PRO A 37 10.06 -2.70 5.13
N ASP A 38 10.76 -3.01 6.21
CA ASP A 38 11.45 -2.00 7.00
C ASP A 38 12.57 -1.36 6.17
N LYS A 39 12.38 -0.10 5.80
CA LYS A 39 13.32 0.69 4.98
C LYS A 39 13.99 1.72 5.88
N GLN A 40 15.28 1.53 6.16
CA GLN A 40 16.07 2.45 7.00
C GLN A 40 16.16 3.88 6.44
N SER A 41 16.00 4.04 5.12
CA SER A 41 16.34 5.28 4.40
C SER A 41 15.17 5.94 3.66
N THR A 42 14.01 5.29 3.52
CA THR A 42 12.89 5.83 2.72
C THR A 42 11.55 5.29 3.22
N LEU A 43 10.71 6.19 3.74
CA LEU A 43 9.36 5.83 4.24
C LEU A 43 8.28 5.85 3.15
N SER A 44 8.67 6.02 1.89
CA SER A 44 7.75 6.08 0.76
C SER A 44 7.86 4.90 -0.19
N TYR A 45 6.76 4.68 -0.89
CA TYR A 45 6.50 3.56 -1.76
C TYR A 45 5.87 4.09 -3.05
N ALA A 46 6.40 3.68 -4.21
CA ALA A 46 5.87 4.03 -5.51
C ALA A 46 4.62 3.19 -5.80
N PHE A 47 3.50 3.83 -6.10
CA PHE A 47 2.27 3.15 -6.46
C PHE A 47 2.02 3.26 -7.97
N VAL A 48 1.68 2.12 -8.58
CA VAL A 48 1.21 2.05 -9.96
C VAL A 48 -0.10 1.27 -9.96
N LYS A 49 -1.13 1.80 -10.63
CA LYS A 49 -2.42 1.12 -10.82
C LYS A 49 -2.71 1.01 -12.31
N SER A 50 -2.87 -0.21 -12.80
CA SER A 50 -3.14 -0.49 -14.22
C SER A 50 -2.14 0.18 -15.18
N GLY A 51 -0.87 0.21 -14.80
CA GLY A 51 0.22 0.85 -15.55
C GLY A 51 0.31 2.38 -15.39
N ILE A 52 -0.59 3.00 -14.63
CA ILE A 52 -0.56 4.44 -14.35
C ILE A 52 0.15 4.69 -13.02
N SER A 53 1.22 5.48 -13.04
CA SER A 53 1.88 5.92 -11.80
C SER A 53 0.97 6.85 -11.01
N LEU A 54 0.69 6.48 -9.76
CA LEU A 54 -0.03 7.31 -8.80
C LEU A 54 0.91 8.24 -8.03
N GLY A 55 2.22 7.98 -8.09
CA GLY A 55 3.27 8.70 -7.39
C GLY A 55 3.79 7.95 -6.17
N TYR A 56 4.46 8.68 -5.28
CA TYR A 56 5.06 8.15 -4.06
C TYR A 56 4.16 8.44 -2.86
N PHE A 57 3.95 7.42 -2.04
CA PHE A 57 3.10 7.50 -0.86
C PHE A 57 3.86 7.05 0.37
N LYS A 58 3.67 7.74 1.48
CA LYS A 58 4.16 7.37 2.81
C LYS A 58 3.06 6.73 3.61
N ILE A 59 3.39 5.72 4.42
CA ILE A 59 2.44 5.15 5.39
C ILE A 59 2.18 6.20 6.46
N LEU A 60 0.92 6.60 6.61
CA LEU A 60 0.45 7.51 7.65
C LEU A 60 0.03 6.73 8.90
N SER A 61 -0.63 5.60 8.72
CA SER A 61 -1.08 4.73 9.80
C SER A 61 -1.26 3.28 9.36
N ALA A 62 -1.19 2.37 10.31
CA ALA A 62 -1.51 0.96 10.15
C ALA A 62 -2.46 0.53 11.27
N LYS A 63 -3.60 -0.06 10.91
CA LYS A 63 -4.63 -0.51 11.85
C LYS A 63 -4.92 -1.98 11.63
N GLN A 64 -4.72 -2.80 12.65
CA GLN A 64 -5.13 -4.20 12.61
C GLN A 64 -6.66 -4.31 12.71
N LEU A 65 -7.24 -5.09 11.81
CA LEU A 65 -8.67 -5.37 11.75
C LEU A 65 -9.01 -6.66 12.50
N ALA A 66 -10.28 -6.83 12.87
CA ALA A 66 -10.76 -8.05 13.51
C ALA A 66 -10.56 -9.31 12.64
N SER A 67 -10.46 -9.14 11.32
CA SER A 67 -10.17 -10.19 10.34
C SER A 67 -8.69 -10.61 10.27
N GLN A 68 -7.86 -10.15 11.22
CA GLN A 68 -6.39 -10.31 11.24
C GLN A 68 -5.63 -9.58 10.12
N ARG A 69 -6.32 -8.96 9.17
CA ARG A 69 -5.69 -8.10 8.14
C ARG A 69 -5.30 -6.76 8.71
N THR A 70 -4.43 -6.07 7.99
CA THR A 70 -4.00 -4.71 8.36
C THR A 70 -4.45 -3.73 7.28
N LEU A 71 -5.17 -2.70 7.72
CA LEU A 71 -5.51 -1.54 6.89
C LEU A 71 -4.39 -0.52 7.02
N PHE A 72 -3.78 -0.18 5.90
CA PHE A 72 -2.80 0.90 5.80
C PHE A 72 -3.46 2.13 5.18
N THR A 73 -3.30 3.27 5.83
CA THR A 73 -3.61 4.57 5.24
C THR A 73 -2.28 5.19 4.82
N LEU A 74 -2.19 5.60 3.55
CA LEU A 74 -1.01 6.23 2.99
C LEU A 74 -1.35 7.63 2.46
N HIS A 75 -0.39 8.54 2.54
CA HIS A 75 -0.49 9.92 2.06
C HIS A 75 0.57 10.19 1.00
N LYS A 76 0.20 10.92 -0.04
CA LYS A 76 1.07 11.30 -1.16
C LYS A 76 2.17 12.23 -0.67
N GLN A 77 3.37 12.05 -1.20
CA GLN A 77 4.53 12.90 -0.90
C GLN A 77 4.57 14.18 -1.72
#